data_AF-A0A522DBN3-F1
#
_entry.id   AF-A0A522DBN3-F1
#
_cell.length_a   1.000
_cell.length_b   1.000
_cell.length_c   1.000
_cell.angle_alpha   90.00
_cell.angle_beta   90.00
_cell.angle_gamma   90.00
#
_symmetry.space_group_name_H-M   'P 1'
#
loop_
_entity.id
_entity.type
_entity.pdbx_description
1 polymer ?
#
loop_
_entity_poly.entity_id
_entity_poly.type
_entity_poly.pdbx_seq_one_letter_code
_entity_poly.pdbx_strand_id
1 'polypeptide(L)'
;MSKPLSDLSQFVTDLFWQAVTKEGSIPNAEKAYPAFVQCISRYKHRGFQEEHETRIIAVPVVQDEEFIQLSKERNHKLQPEKVRNFRDKHGERVPYIELFISKEIQLPIEKVIVGPHKEKESRSAALKVLLRKTDIEVVTSEIPYIG
;
A
#
# COMPACT_ATOMS: atom_id res chain seq x y z
N MET A 1 14.31 -18.29 -8.40
CA MET A 1 13.83 -17.14 -7.60
C MET A 1 13.86 -15.89 -8.48
N SER A 2 12.91 -14.96 -8.39
CA SER A 2 12.98 -13.73 -9.19
C SER A 2 14.19 -12.88 -8.75
N LYS A 3 14.78 -12.08 -9.67
CA LYS A 3 15.92 -11.21 -9.34
C LYS A 3 15.64 -10.28 -8.14
N PRO A 4 14.49 -9.58 -8.07
CA PRO A 4 14.15 -8.75 -6.90
C PRO A 4 14.12 -9.56 -5.59
N LEU A 5 13.54 -10.77 -5.62
CA LEU A 5 13.47 -11.60 -4.42
C LEU A 5 14.87 -12.06 -3.97
N SER A 6 15.77 -12.33 -4.93
CA SER A 6 17.18 -12.64 -4.65
C SER A 6 17.93 -11.46 -4.02
N ASP A 7 17.80 -10.27 -4.60
CA ASP A 7 18.46 -9.05 -4.10
C ASP A 7 17.98 -8.72 -2.68
N LEU A 8 16.68 -8.87 -2.40
CA LEU A 8 16.11 -8.68 -1.07
C LEU A 8 16.56 -9.76 -0.07
N SER A 9 16.55 -11.03 -0.49
CA SER A 9 16.96 -12.15 0.36
C SER A 9 18.42 -12.02 0.80
N GLN A 10 19.31 -11.61 -0.11
CA GLN A 10 20.72 -11.40 0.21
C GLN A 10 20.89 -10.28 1.23
N PHE A 11 20.25 -9.12 1.00
CA PHE A 11 20.31 -7.99 1.93
C PHE A 11 19.81 -8.35 3.34
N VAL A 12 18.69 -9.07 3.45
CA VAL A 12 18.16 -9.52 4.76
C VAL A 12 19.12 -10.48 5.44
N THR A 13 19.75 -11.38 4.67
CA THR A 13 20.75 -12.32 5.20
C THR A 13 21.96 -11.58 5.75
N ASP A 14 22.50 -10.61 5.00
CA ASP A 14 23.65 -9.81 5.41
C ASP A 14 23.32 -8.97 6.65
N LEU A 15 22.13 -8.37 6.69
CA LEU A 15 21.65 -7.59 7.83
C LEU A 15 21.47 -8.44 9.08
N PHE A 16 20.91 -9.65 8.94
CA PHE A 16 20.75 -10.59 10.04
C PHE A 16 22.12 -11.02 10.59
N TRP A 17 23.07 -11.37 9.73
CA TRP A 17 24.41 -11.73 10.16
C TRP A 17 25.10 -10.60 10.90
N GLN A 18 25.03 -9.37 10.37
CA GLN A 18 25.56 -8.19 11.05
C GLN A 18 24.92 -8.00 12.44
N ALA A 19 23.59 -8.16 12.55
CA ALA A 19 22.89 -8.01 13.83
C ALA A 19 23.30 -9.07 14.86
N VAL A 20 23.58 -10.29 14.40
CA VAL A 20 24.01 -11.42 15.25
C VAL A 20 25.48 -11.30 15.65
N THR A 21 26.37 -10.96 14.73
CA THR A 21 27.82 -10.90 14.98
C THR A 21 28.26 -9.57 15.57
N LYS A 22 27.49 -8.49 15.39
CA LYS A 22 27.87 -7.10 15.67
C LYS A 22 29.14 -6.65 14.93
N GLU A 23 29.50 -7.35 13.87
CA GLU A 23 30.66 -7.06 13.04
C GLU A 23 30.21 -6.47 11.70
N GLY A 24 30.98 -5.51 11.19
CA GLY A 24 30.74 -4.87 9.89
C GLY A 24 29.80 -3.67 9.92
N SER A 25 29.73 -3.00 8.77
CA SER A 25 28.82 -1.88 8.51
C SER A 25 27.44 -2.36 8.08
N ILE A 26 26.44 -1.50 8.22
CA ILE A 26 25.09 -1.75 7.70
C ILE A 26 25.18 -2.05 6.18
N PRO A 27 24.58 -3.15 5.69
CA PRO A 27 24.61 -3.49 4.26
C PRO A 27 24.02 -2.37 3.39
N ASN A 28 24.52 -2.21 2.17
CA ASN A 28 24.00 -1.20 1.24
C ASN A 28 22.59 -1.58 0.75
N ALA A 29 21.62 -0.72 1.02
CA ALA A 29 20.21 -0.92 0.67
C ALA A 29 19.83 -0.49 -0.76
N GLU A 30 20.77 0.04 -1.57
CA GLU A 30 20.51 0.62 -2.90
C GLU A 30 19.77 -0.33 -3.84
N LYS A 31 20.11 -1.63 -3.83
CA LYS A 31 19.40 -2.66 -4.60
C LYS A 31 18.23 -3.28 -3.84
N ALA A 32 18.33 -3.34 -2.51
CA ALA A 32 17.32 -3.97 -1.65
C ALA A 32 16.01 -3.17 -1.61
N TYR A 33 16.09 -1.84 -1.58
CA TYR A 33 14.89 -0.98 -1.54
C TYR A 33 14.00 -1.11 -2.78
N PRO A 34 14.49 -0.92 -4.02
CA PRO A 34 13.65 -1.12 -5.20
C PRO A 34 13.17 -2.57 -5.32
N ALA A 35 13.99 -3.54 -4.91
CA ALA A 35 13.59 -4.95 -4.86
C ALA A 35 12.44 -5.20 -3.87
N PHE A 36 12.50 -4.58 -2.68
CA PHE A 36 11.44 -4.61 -1.67
C PHE A 36 10.14 -4.02 -2.23
N VAL A 37 10.18 -2.82 -2.81
CA VAL A 37 9.02 -2.16 -3.42
C VAL A 37 8.36 -3.03 -4.49
N GLN A 38 9.17 -3.70 -5.33
CA GLN A 38 8.66 -4.64 -6.33
C GLN A 38 8.08 -5.91 -5.72
N CYS A 39 8.67 -6.43 -4.65
CA CYS A 39 8.18 -7.63 -3.98
C CYS A 39 6.86 -7.36 -3.26
N ILE A 40 6.74 -6.27 -2.50
CA ILE A 40 5.52 -5.96 -1.72
C ILE A 40 4.33 -5.63 -2.63
N SER A 41 4.57 -5.05 -3.81
CA SER A 41 3.50 -4.79 -4.78
C SER A 41 3.00 -6.07 -5.45
N ARG A 42 3.90 -7.02 -5.74
CA ARG A 42 3.59 -8.21 -6.55
C ARG A 42 3.19 -9.44 -5.74
N TYR A 43 3.89 -9.69 -4.64
CA TYR A 43 3.68 -10.91 -3.87
C TYR A 43 2.56 -10.69 -2.87
N LYS A 44 1.61 -11.62 -2.85
CA LYS A 44 0.51 -11.68 -1.90
C LYS A 44 0.62 -12.98 -1.14
N HIS A 45 0.27 -12.96 0.14
CA HIS A 45 0.19 -14.20 0.90
C HIS A 45 -0.92 -15.09 0.31
N ARG A 46 -0.64 -16.40 0.15
CA ARG A 46 -1.54 -17.36 -0.50
C ARG A 46 -2.94 -17.45 0.11
N GLY A 47 -3.07 -17.13 1.40
CA GLY A 47 -4.34 -17.13 2.12
C GLY A 47 -5.30 -15.98 1.77
N PHE A 48 -4.94 -15.13 0.80
CA PHE A 48 -5.76 -14.04 0.30
C PHE A 48 -5.89 -14.10 -1.24
N GLN A 49 -5.81 -15.31 -1.81
CA GLN A 49 -5.90 -15.54 -3.25
C GLN A 49 -7.26 -15.11 -3.83
N GLU A 50 -8.31 -15.14 -3.01
CA GLU A 50 -9.69 -14.81 -3.37
C GLU A 50 -9.93 -13.33 -3.70
N GLU A 51 -9.10 -12.41 -3.19
CA GLU A 51 -9.41 -10.98 -3.34
C GLU A 51 -9.02 -10.40 -4.72
N HIS A 52 -8.43 -11.20 -5.62
CA HIS A 52 -8.04 -10.81 -6.99
C HIS A 52 -7.48 -9.36 -7.08
N GLU A 53 -6.53 -9.04 -6.21
CA GLU A 53 -6.16 -7.67 -5.88
C GLU A 53 -5.24 -7.03 -6.92
N THR A 54 -5.49 -5.76 -7.26
CA THR A 54 -4.52 -4.90 -7.94
C THR A 54 -3.96 -3.88 -6.94
N ARG A 55 -2.64 -3.84 -6.78
CA ARG A 55 -1.96 -2.90 -5.86
C ARG A 55 -1.40 -1.70 -6.60
N ILE A 56 -1.68 -0.52 -6.07
CA ILE A 56 -1.12 0.75 -6.54
C ILE A 56 -0.18 1.27 -5.46
N ILE A 57 1.08 1.55 -5.85
CA ILE A 57 2.03 2.25 -4.99
C ILE A 57 2.07 3.72 -5.42
N ALA A 58 1.48 4.58 -4.60
CA ALA A 58 1.48 6.03 -4.82
C ALA A 58 2.35 6.71 -3.75
N VAL A 59 3.58 7.06 -4.12
CA VAL A 59 4.48 7.83 -3.24
C VAL A 59 4.32 9.32 -3.55
N PRO A 60 4.06 10.19 -2.55
CA PRO A 60 4.14 11.64 -2.77
C PRO A 60 5.57 11.98 -3.18
N VAL A 61 5.73 12.64 -4.32
CA VAL A 61 7.00 13.23 -4.71
C VAL A 61 6.92 14.69 -4.32
N VAL A 62 7.80 15.10 -3.41
CA VAL A 62 8.06 16.52 -3.11
C VAL A 62 9.34 16.87 -3.86
N GLN A 63 9.27 17.86 -4.75
CA GLN A 63 10.40 18.36 -5.49
C GLN A 63 11.05 19.49 -4.69
N ASP A 64 11.77 19.13 -3.64
CA ASP A 64 12.68 20.05 -2.97
C ASP A 64 14.02 20.16 -3.71
N GLU A 65 14.88 21.10 -3.29
CA GLU A 65 16.17 21.35 -3.93
C GLU A 65 17.08 20.11 -3.93
N GLU A 66 17.06 19.34 -2.84
CA GLU A 66 17.84 18.12 -2.68
C GLU A 66 17.40 17.05 -3.70
N PHE A 67 16.09 16.83 -3.84
CA PHE A 67 15.53 15.87 -4.78
C PHE A 67 15.79 16.27 -6.23
N ILE A 68 15.68 17.56 -6.55
CA ILE A 68 16.01 18.10 -7.88
C ILE A 68 17.48 17.86 -8.21
N GLN A 69 18.38 18.11 -7.25
CA GLN A 69 19.82 17.91 -7.41
C GLN A 69 20.16 16.42 -7.63
N LEU A 70 19.63 15.53 -6.79
CA LEU A 70 19.77 14.07 -6.94
C LEU A 70 19.29 13.58 -8.31
N SER A 71 18.18 14.12 -8.80
CA SER A 71 17.64 13.74 -10.12
C SER A 71 18.58 14.12 -11.26
N LYS A 72 19.24 15.29 -11.18
CA LYS A 72 20.23 15.74 -12.16
C LYS A 72 21.48 14.87 -12.12
N GLU A 73 22.02 14.60 -10.94
CA GLU A 73 23.22 13.78 -10.74
C GLU A 73 23.06 12.36 -11.28
N ARG A 74 21.86 11.79 -11.10
CA ARG A 74 21.54 10.43 -11.56
C ARG A 74 21.04 10.37 -13.00
N ASN A 75 20.94 11.50 -13.71
CA ASN A 75 20.34 11.60 -15.04
C ASN A 75 18.92 10.97 -15.10
N HIS A 76 18.14 11.17 -14.04
CA HIS A 76 16.77 10.68 -13.94
C HIS A 76 15.78 11.80 -14.26
N LYS A 77 14.65 11.45 -14.89
CA LYS A 77 13.55 12.38 -15.13
C LYS A 77 12.76 12.58 -13.83
N LEU A 78 12.56 13.84 -13.44
CA LEU A 78 11.69 14.19 -12.31
C LEU A 78 10.26 13.71 -12.58
N GLN A 79 9.68 13.03 -11.60
CA GLN A 79 8.26 12.73 -11.60
C GLN A 79 7.47 13.95 -11.15
N PRO A 80 6.30 14.23 -11.75
CA PRO A 80 5.47 15.34 -11.31
C PRO A 80 5.05 15.16 -9.85
N GLU A 81 4.97 16.28 -9.12
CA GLU A 81 4.39 16.26 -7.77
C GLU A 81 2.93 15.80 -7.81
N LYS A 82 2.54 15.04 -6.79
CA LYS A 82 1.13 14.65 -6.61
C LYS A 82 0.44 15.72 -5.77
N VAL A 83 -0.73 16.18 -6.22
CA VAL A 83 -1.53 17.17 -5.49
C VAL A 83 -1.92 16.59 -4.12
N ARG A 84 -1.56 17.31 -3.05
CA ARG A 84 -1.94 16.98 -1.68
C ARG A 84 -3.22 17.71 -1.31
N ASN A 85 -4.30 16.95 -1.17
CA ASN A 85 -5.59 17.44 -0.71
C ASN A 85 -5.72 17.29 0.81
N PHE A 86 -6.75 17.92 1.40
CA PHE A 86 -7.03 17.85 2.83
C PHE A 86 -8.51 17.61 3.07
N ARG A 87 -8.84 16.72 4.01
CA ARG A 87 -10.21 16.49 4.48
C ARG A 87 -10.30 16.77 5.97
N ASP A 88 -11.44 17.28 6.42
CA ASP A 88 -11.70 17.46 7.85
C ASP A 88 -12.18 16.14 8.47
N LYS A 89 -11.54 15.73 9.56
CA LYS A 89 -11.93 14.58 10.38
C LYS A 89 -11.88 14.98 11.84
N HIS A 90 -13.04 15.12 12.47
CA HIS A 90 -13.17 15.55 13.88
C HIS A 90 -12.45 16.89 14.18
N GLY A 91 -12.46 17.83 13.24
CA GLY A 91 -11.80 19.14 13.39
C GLY A 91 -10.31 19.15 13.04
N GLU A 92 -9.72 17.99 12.70
CA GLU A 92 -8.34 17.89 12.22
C GLU A 92 -8.30 17.85 10.68
N ARG A 93 -7.36 18.59 10.08
CA ARG A 93 -7.05 18.51 8.65
C ARG A 93 -6.14 17.32 8.36
N VAL A 94 -6.68 16.30 7.70
CA VAL A 94 -5.94 15.09 7.33
C VAL A 94 -5.51 15.16 5.85
N PRO A 95 -4.20 15.08 5.54
CA PRO A 95 -3.72 15.10 4.16
C PRO A 95 -4.05 13.79 3.42
N TYR A 96 -4.37 13.88 2.13
CA TYR A 96 -4.58 12.72 1.25
C TYR A 96 -4.19 13.01 -0.20
N ILE A 97 -4.03 11.97 -1.00
CA ILE A 97 -3.81 12.05 -2.46
C ILE A 97 -5.03 11.43 -3.14
N GLU A 98 -5.58 12.11 -4.14
CA GLU A 98 -6.63 11.55 -4.98
C GLU A 98 -6.03 10.64 -6.05
N LEU A 99 -6.38 9.36 -6.00
CA LEU A 99 -5.97 8.39 -7.03
C LEU A 99 -6.86 8.44 -8.27
N PHE A 100 -8.11 8.86 -8.10
CA PHE A 100 -9.12 8.91 -9.15
C PHE A 100 -9.76 10.30 -9.17
N ILE A 101 -9.28 11.17 -10.07
CA ILE A 101 -9.78 12.54 -10.23
C ILE A 101 -10.81 12.53 -11.37
N SER A 102 -12.01 12.03 -11.10
CA SER A 102 -13.14 12.25 -11.98
C SER A 102 -14.44 12.13 -11.20
N LYS A 103 -15.25 13.20 -11.25
CA LYS A 103 -16.62 13.21 -10.71
C LYS A 103 -17.56 12.29 -11.50
N GLU A 104 -17.13 11.83 -12.67
CA GLU A 104 -17.90 11.01 -13.59
C GLU A 104 -17.60 9.51 -13.41
N ILE A 105 -16.53 9.16 -12.69
CA ILE A 105 -16.20 7.76 -12.39
C ILE A 105 -16.93 7.36 -11.12
N GLN A 106 -18.12 6.78 -11.28
CA GLN A 106 -18.62 5.86 -10.26
C GLN A 106 -17.71 4.63 -10.28
N LEU A 107 -17.05 4.34 -9.16
CA LEU A 107 -16.33 3.09 -9.03
C LEU A 107 -17.34 1.94 -9.21
N PRO A 108 -17.04 0.93 -10.05
CA PRO A 108 -17.93 -0.21 -10.28
C PRO A 108 -17.87 -1.16 -9.08
N ILE A 109 -18.27 -0.66 -7.90
CA ILE A 109 -18.28 -1.43 -6.67
C ILE A 109 -19.50 -2.33 -6.74
N GLU A 110 -19.27 -3.61 -6.94
CA GLU A 110 -20.33 -4.62 -6.96
C GLU A 110 -20.55 -5.23 -5.58
N LYS A 111 -19.53 -5.22 -4.72
CA LYS A 111 -19.52 -5.93 -3.44
C LYS A 111 -18.65 -5.26 -2.38
N VAL A 112 -19.13 -5.24 -1.15
CA VAL A 112 -18.39 -4.89 0.06
C VAL A 112 -18.28 -6.13 0.95
N ILE A 113 -17.05 -6.53 1.26
CA ILE A 113 -16.75 -7.65 2.16
C ILE A 113 -16.28 -7.07 3.49
N VAL A 114 -17.05 -7.30 4.56
CA VAL A 114 -16.66 -6.88 5.91
C VAL A 114 -15.62 -7.87 6.43
N GLY A 115 -14.38 -7.39 6.58
CA GLY A 115 -13.27 -8.20 7.07
C GLY A 115 -13.43 -8.72 8.50
N PRO A 116 -12.50 -9.58 8.96
CA PRO A 116 -12.54 -10.21 10.27
C PRO A 116 -12.53 -9.18 11.39
N HIS A 117 -13.61 -9.14 12.18
CA HIS A 117 -13.73 -8.24 13.32
C HIS A 117 -14.75 -8.82 14.32
N LYS A 118 -14.57 -8.56 15.61
CA LYS A 118 -15.52 -8.95 16.67
C LYS A 118 -16.97 -8.52 16.41
N GLU A 119 -17.15 -7.42 15.69
CA GLU A 119 -18.45 -6.81 15.37
C GLU A 119 -18.77 -6.88 13.86
N LYS A 120 -18.21 -7.85 13.12
CA LYS A 120 -18.38 -7.92 11.65
C LYS A 120 -19.85 -7.94 11.23
N GLU A 121 -20.70 -8.64 11.98
CA GLU A 121 -22.15 -8.72 11.70
C GLU A 121 -22.86 -7.38 11.90
N SER A 122 -22.58 -6.68 13.00
CA SER A 122 -23.16 -5.35 13.27
C SER A 122 -22.76 -4.34 12.20
N ARG A 123 -21.47 -4.35 11.79
CA ARG A 123 -20.97 -3.49 10.71
C ARG A 123 -21.59 -3.82 9.35
N SER A 124 -21.76 -5.11 9.05
CA SER A 124 -22.46 -5.56 7.85
C SER A 124 -23.91 -5.07 7.81
N ALA A 125 -24.63 -5.20 8.93
CA ALA A 125 -26.00 -4.70 9.05
C ALA A 125 -26.09 -3.17 8.84
N ALA A 126 -25.18 -2.40 9.45
CA ALA A 126 -25.12 -0.96 9.27
C ALA A 126 -24.84 -0.57 7.80
N LEU A 127 -23.90 -1.26 7.14
CA LEU A 127 -23.58 -1.04 5.74
C LEU A 127 -24.77 -1.38 4.83
N LYS A 128 -25.48 -2.47 5.07
CA LYS A 128 -26.71 -2.82 4.33
C LYS A 128 -27.76 -1.73 4.41
N VAL A 129 -27.94 -1.11 5.58
CA VAL A 129 -28.88 0.01 5.75
C VAL A 129 -28.43 1.26 4.98
N LEU A 130 -27.13 1.55 5.00
CA LEU A 130 -26.54 2.69 4.30
C LEU A 130 -26.63 2.54 2.76
N LEU A 131 -26.38 1.33 2.27
CA LEU A 131 -26.31 0.98 0.85
C LEU A 131 -27.64 0.43 0.29
N ARG A 132 -28.74 0.53 1.04
CA ARG A 132 -30.06 -0.04 0.68
C ARG A 132 -30.67 0.46 -0.64
N LYS A 133 -30.13 1.53 -1.22
CA LYS A 133 -30.56 2.13 -2.49
C LYS A 133 -29.58 1.87 -3.65
N THR A 134 -28.64 0.96 -3.45
CA THR A 134 -27.61 0.59 -4.42
C THR A 134 -27.65 -0.91 -4.66
N ASP A 135 -27.17 -1.37 -5.81
CA ASP A 135 -27.05 -2.80 -6.13
C ASP A 135 -25.77 -3.44 -5.55
N ILE A 136 -25.15 -2.79 -4.57
CA ILE A 136 -23.90 -3.24 -3.95
C ILE A 136 -24.19 -4.35 -2.93
N GLU A 137 -23.64 -5.54 -3.18
CA GLU A 137 -23.75 -6.68 -2.26
C GLU A 137 -22.92 -6.42 -0.98
N VAL A 138 -23.46 -6.73 0.20
CA VAL A 138 -22.71 -6.63 1.46
C VAL A 138 -22.64 -7.99 2.14
N VAL A 139 -21.44 -8.54 2.28
CA VAL A 139 -21.18 -9.83 2.93
C VAL A 139 -20.16 -9.70 4.06
N THR A 140 -20.08 -10.72 4.91
CA THR A 140 -19.02 -10.85 5.91
C THR A 140 -17.96 -11.82 5.41
N SER A 141 -16.70 -11.58 5.78
CA SER A 141 -15.59 -12.49 5.47
C SER A 141 -15.69 -13.77 6.31
N GLU A 142 -15.40 -14.90 5.69
CA GLU A 142 -15.24 -16.20 6.34
C GLU A 142 -13.91 -16.33 7.10
N ILE A 143 -12.96 -15.42 6.87
CA ILE A 143 -11.69 -15.42 7.60
C ILE A 143 -11.99 -15.17 9.10
N PRO A 144 -11.50 -16.04 10.00
CA PRO A 144 -11.74 -15.88 11.42
C PRO A 144 -11.03 -14.65 11.97
N TYR A 145 -11.67 -13.98 12.93
CA TYR A 145 -11.05 -12.89 13.66
C TYR A 145 -10.06 -13.47 14.68
N ILE A 146 -8.77 -13.16 14.51
CA ILE A 146 -7.70 -13.50 15.44
C ILE A 146 -7.30 -12.18 16.13
N GLY A 147 -7.57 -12.10 17.44
CA GLY A 147 -7.44 -10.89 18.25
C GLY A 147 -6.00 -10.49 18.52
#